data_AF-A0A934BDZ4-F1
#
_entry.id   AF-A0A934BDZ4-F1
#
_cell.length_a   1.000
_cell.length_b   1.000
_cell.length_c   1.000
_cell.angle_alpha   90.00
_cell.angle_beta   90.00
_cell.angle_gamma   90.00
#
_symmetry.space_group_name_H-M   'P 1'
#
loop_
_entity.id
_entity.type
_entity.pdbx_description
1 polymer ?
#
loop_
_entity_poly.entity_id
_entity_poly.type
_entity_poly.pdbx_seq_one_letter_code
_entity_poly.pdbx_strand_id
1 'polypeptide(L)'
;MECCNSKNSHKDFATQCNACGKTGKPVKRETLEHLLKEDRVSLIRDIQYYFCPSPYCNVVYFSRNSDTFHKADVKVRVGLKETEEPIAVCYCFGYTKKMITYDFFKNDRSTIQEEITKKVK
;
A
#
# COMPACT_ATOMS: atom_id res chain seq x y z
N MET A 1 -13.14 43.18 -24.62
CA MET A 1 -11.95 42.71 -23.88
C MET A 1 -12.42 41.72 -22.85
N GLU A 2 -12.45 40.46 -23.23
CA GLU A 2 -12.77 39.34 -22.35
C GLU A 2 -11.45 38.64 -22.01
N CYS A 3 -11.08 38.65 -20.73
CA CYS A 3 -10.01 37.79 -20.22
C CYS A 3 -10.66 36.78 -19.29
N CYS A 4 -10.78 35.56 -19.81
CA CYS A 4 -11.43 34.40 -19.23
C CYS A 4 -10.96 34.06 -17.81
N ASN A 5 -11.97 33.80 -16.99
CA ASN A 5 -12.01 33.00 -15.77
C ASN A 5 -11.33 31.63 -15.95
N SER A 6 -10.24 31.36 -15.22
CA SER A 6 -9.72 30.02 -15.05
C SER A 6 -9.78 29.64 -13.57
N LYS A 7 -10.65 28.67 -13.25
CA LYS A 7 -10.71 28.05 -11.94
C LYS A 7 -9.40 27.31 -11.70
N ASN A 8 -8.65 27.78 -10.72
CA ASN A 8 -7.36 27.22 -10.34
C ASN A 8 -7.57 25.80 -9.78
N SER A 9 -7.35 24.77 -10.60
CA SER A 9 -7.29 23.39 -10.14
C SER A 9 -5.89 23.12 -9.61
N HIS A 10 -5.65 23.47 -8.34
CA HIS A 10 -4.46 23.02 -7.61
C HIS A 10 -4.48 21.49 -7.53
N LYS A 11 -3.94 20.81 -8.55
CA LYS A 11 -3.71 19.37 -8.51
C LYS A 11 -2.61 19.10 -7.47
N ASP A 12 -2.95 18.35 -6.43
CA ASP A 12 -2.08 17.95 -5.32
C ASP A 12 -0.92 17.02 -5.77
N PHE A 13 0.05 17.55 -6.52
CA PHE A 13 1.32 16.87 -6.81
C PHE A 13 2.04 16.39 -5.54
N ALA A 14 1.78 17.06 -4.42
CA ALA A 14 2.34 16.76 -3.12
C ALA A 14 1.93 15.38 -2.55
N THR A 15 0.99 14.67 -3.18
CA THR A 15 0.56 13.33 -2.76
C THR A 15 0.94 12.24 -3.75
N GLN A 16 1.67 12.58 -4.82
CA GLN A 16 2.08 11.63 -5.84
C GLN A 16 3.41 10.97 -5.48
N CYS A 17 3.52 9.67 -5.75
CA CYS A 17 4.76 8.94 -5.58
C CYS A 17 5.80 9.43 -6.60
N ASN A 18 6.94 9.94 -6.13
CA ASN A 18 8.01 10.47 -6.98
C ASN A 18 8.55 9.47 -8.02
N ALA A 19 8.42 8.15 -7.76
CA ALA A 19 8.90 7.11 -8.66
C ALA A 19 7.90 6.73 -9.77
N CYS A 20 6.60 6.88 -9.57
CA CYS A 20 5.59 6.38 -10.53
C CYS A 20 4.39 7.32 -10.79
N GLY A 21 4.35 8.49 -10.15
CA GLY A 21 3.30 9.50 -10.31
C GLY A 21 1.93 9.13 -9.71
N LYS A 22 1.74 7.91 -9.20
CA LYS A 22 0.45 7.53 -8.59
C LYS A 22 0.22 8.25 -7.26
N THR A 23 -0.99 8.76 -7.09
CA THR A 23 -1.46 9.33 -5.82
C THR A 23 -1.42 8.27 -4.72
N GLY A 24 -0.70 8.56 -3.64
CA GLY A 24 -0.57 7.70 -2.48
C GLY A 24 -1.74 7.84 -1.51
N LYS A 25 -1.93 6.80 -0.69
CA LYS A 25 -2.93 6.81 0.40
C LYS A 25 -2.26 7.19 1.71
N PRO A 26 -2.78 8.13 2.51
CA PRO A 26 -2.15 8.50 3.79
C PRO A 26 -2.09 7.29 4.72
N VAL A 27 -0.98 7.16 5.44
CA VAL A 27 -0.75 6.12 6.44
C VAL A 27 -0.28 6.73 7.75
N LYS A 28 -0.63 6.08 8.87
CA LYS A 28 -0.16 6.52 10.19
C LYS A 28 1.31 6.18 10.37
N ARG A 29 2.02 7.00 11.15
CA ARG A 29 3.41 6.76 11.55
C ARG A 29 3.60 5.37 12.17
N GLU A 30 2.71 5.00 13.08
CA GLU A 30 2.69 3.68 13.73
C GLU A 30 2.74 2.53 12.72
N THR A 31 2.04 2.66 11.58
CA THR A 31 2.06 1.63 10.52
C THR A 31 3.47 1.41 9.98
N LEU A 32 4.23 2.48 9.77
CA LEU A 32 5.63 2.38 9.31
C LEU A 32 6.51 1.77 10.40
N GLU A 33 6.36 2.18 11.65
CA GLU A 33 7.17 1.68 12.78
C GLU A 33 7.02 0.16 12.96
N HIS A 34 5.80 -0.35 12.80
CA HIS A 34 5.53 -1.78 12.92
C HIS A 34 6.02 -2.58 11.70
N LEU A 35 5.91 -2.02 10.50
CA LEU A 35 6.16 -2.75 9.25
C LEU A 35 7.57 -2.57 8.67
N LEU A 36 8.27 -1.47 8.97
CA LEU A 36 9.65 -1.26 8.52
C LEU A 36 10.63 -2.11 9.33
N LYS A 37 11.73 -2.51 8.70
CA LYS A 37 12.89 -3.13 9.36
C LYS A 37 13.47 -2.17 10.40
N GLU A 38 14.07 -2.73 11.45
CA GLU A 38 14.53 -1.96 12.62
C GLU A 38 15.52 -0.85 12.25
N ASP A 39 16.42 -1.11 11.31
CA ASP A 39 17.40 -0.16 10.77
C ASP A 39 16.77 1.00 9.97
N ARG A 40 15.48 0.88 9.62
CA ARG A 40 14.72 1.90 8.89
C ARG A 40 13.78 2.70 9.79
N VAL A 41 13.39 2.16 10.94
CA VAL A 41 12.49 2.83 11.89
C VAL A 41 13.09 4.15 12.40
N SER A 42 14.40 4.20 12.63
CA SER A 42 15.11 5.41 13.07
C SER A 42 15.09 6.55 12.06
N LEU A 43 14.78 6.27 10.79
CA LEU A 43 14.68 7.26 9.72
C LEU A 43 13.29 7.91 9.64
N ILE A 44 12.30 7.41 10.40
CA ILE A 44 10.94 7.94 10.39
C ILE A 44 10.90 9.30 11.08
N ARG A 45 10.70 10.34 10.26
CA ARG A 45 10.45 11.72 10.71
C ARG A 45 8.98 11.94 11.12
N ASP A 46 8.74 12.98 11.90
CA ASP A 46 7.39 13.40 12.30
C ASP A 46 6.66 14.17 11.18
N ILE A 47 6.30 13.45 10.13
CA ILE A 47 5.65 13.97 8.93
C ILE A 47 4.62 12.97 8.38
N GLN A 48 3.74 13.41 7.48
CA GLN A 48 2.78 12.54 6.80
C GLN A 48 3.47 11.65 5.76
N TYR A 49 3.26 10.33 5.87
CA TYR A 49 3.63 9.34 4.87
C TYR A 49 2.44 8.82 4.08
N TYR A 50 2.71 8.28 2.91
CA TYR A 50 1.73 7.73 1.99
C TYR A 50 2.16 6.36 1.50
N PHE A 51 1.22 5.44 1.36
CA PHE A 51 1.41 4.17 0.68
C PHE A 51 1.25 4.34 -0.83
N CYS A 52 2.20 3.84 -1.62
CA CYS A 52 2.13 3.84 -3.07
C CYS A 52 1.29 2.64 -3.58
N PRO A 53 0.13 2.88 -4.24
CA PRO A 53 -0.78 1.81 -4.66
C PRO A 53 -0.38 1.13 -5.98
N SER A 54 0.72 1.55 -6.63
CA SER A 54 1.12 0.97 -7.92
C SER A 54 1.75 -0.41 -7.72
N PRO A 55 1.23 -1.50 -8.33
CA PRO A 55 1.81 -2.83 -8.16
C PRO A 55 3.23 -2.95 -8.74
N TYR A 56 3.54 -2.17 -9.78
CA TYR A 56 4.82 -2.19 -10.48
C TYR A 56 5.86 -1.21 -9.92
N CYS A 57 5.56 -0.51 -8.82
CA CYS A 57 6.48 0.44 -8.21
C CYS A 57 7.11 -0.15 -6.94
N ASN A 58 8.45 -0.21 -6.87
CA ASN A 58 9.17 -0.74 -5.71
C ASN A 58 9.04 0.12 -4.44
N VAL A 59 8.61 1.38 -4.55
CA VAL A 59 8.30 2.22 -3.40
C VAL A 59 7.05 1.69 -2.70
N VAL A 60 7.15 1.47 -1.39
CA VAL A 60 6.03 1.09 -0.52
C VAL A 60 5.48 2.33 0.17
N TYR A 61 6.32 3.04 0.93
CA TYR A 61 5.96 4.27 1.62
C TYR A 61 6.78 5.45 1.11
N PHE A 62 6.18 6.63 1.07
CA PHE A 62 6.87 7.86 0.72
C PHE A 62 6.30 9.06 1.47
N SER A 63 7.10 10.13 1.59
CA SER A 63 6.64 11.42 2.11
C SER A 63 6.67 12.49 1.02
N ARG A 64 6.04 13.64 1.30
CA ARG A 64 6.12 14.82 0.41
C ARG A 64 7.55 15.37 0.30
N ASN A 65 8.35 15.14 1.35
CA ASN A 65 9.72 15.64 1.50
C ASN A 65 10.75 14.66 0.94
N SER A 66 10.33 13.79 0.02
CA SER A 66 11.15 12.81 -0.71
C SER A 66 11.71 11.63 0.11
N ASP A 67 11.28 11.42 1.35
CA ASP A 67 11.60 10.15 2.03
C ASP A 67 10.90 9.02 1.30
N THR A 68 11.62 7.91 1.09
CA THR A 68 11.09 6.73 0.42
C THR A 68 11.55 5.46 1.11
N PHE A 69 10.63 4.52 1.28
CA PHE A 69 10.89 3.18 1.77
C PHE A 69 10.42 2.18 0.73
N HIS A 70 11.30 1.26 0.34
CA HIS A 70 11.10 0.30 -0.72
C HIS A 70 10.67 -1.06 -0.17
N LYS A 71 10.30 -1.99 -1.06
CA LYS A 71 9.97 -3.38 -0.69
C LYS A 71 11.02 -4.00 0.26
N ALA A 72 12.30 -3.74 0.01
CA ALA A 72 13.41 -4.29 0.78
C ALA A 72 13.53 -3.69 2.21
N ASP A 73 12.85 -2.59 2.49
CA ASP A 73 12.89 -1.88 3.77
C ASP A 73 11.78 -2.34 4.73
N VAL A 74 10.84 -3.16 4.25
CA VAL A 74 9.67 -3.66 5.00
C VAL A 74 9.93 -5.10 5.48
N LYS A 75 9.50 -5.42 6.69
CA LYS A 75 9.60 -6.75 7.33
C LYS A 75 8.74 -7.82 6.64
N VAL A 76 7.67 -7.39 5.97
CA VAL A 76 6.69 -8.27 5.31
C VAL A 76 6.73 -8.10 3.79
N ARG A 77 6.42 -9.17 3.06
CA ARG A 77 6.18 -9.08 1.62
C ARG A 77 4.86 -8.34 1.37
N VAL A 78 4.94 -7.22 0.68
CA VAL A 78 3.76 -6.40 0.38
C VAL A 78 3.05 -7.01 -0.82
N GLY A 79 1.99 -7.78 -0.59
CA GLY A 79 1.34 -8.57 -1.63
C GLY A 79 0.94 -7.81 -2.89
N LEU A 80 0.52 -6.54 -2.78
CA LEU A 80 0.23 -5.68 -3.95
C LEU A 80 1.45 -5.49 -4.88
N LYS A 81 2.66 -5.64 -4.35
CA LYS A 81 3.95 -5.43 -5.02
C LYS A 81 4.63 -6.74 -5.44
N GLU A 82 3.97 -7.88 -5.27
CA GLU A 82 4.55 -9.20 -5.57
C GLU A 82 3.89 -9.82 -6.79
N THR A 83 4.71 -10.45 -7.65
CA THR A 83 4.25 -11.29 -8.76
C THR A 83 4.39 -12.78 -8.46
N GLU A 84 5.30 -13.14 -7.54
CA GLU A 84 5.60 -14.52 -7.14
C GLU A 84 5.02 -14.85 -5.77
N GLU A 85 4.57 -16.10 -5.60
CA GLU A 85 4.03 -16.60 -4.34
C GLU A 85 5.05 -16.58 -3.18
N PRO A 86 4.61 -16.47 -1.91
CA PRO A 86 3.24 -16.15 -1.49
C PRO A 86 2.85 -14.68 -1.76
N ILE A 87 1.71 -14.46 -2.42
CA ILE A 87 1.12 -13.13 -2.60
C ILE A 87 0.07 -12.91 -1.49
N ALA A 88 0.45 -12.21 -0.43
CA ALA A 88 -0.42 -11.97 0.73
C ALA A 88 -1.62 -11.07 0.38
N VAL A 89 -2.82 -11.48 0.79
CA VAL A 89 -4.06 -10.69 0.66
C VAL A 89 -4.61 -10.31 2.03
N CYS A 90 -4.66 -11.27 2.97
CA CYS A 90 -5.05 -11.01 4.35
C CYS A 90 -3.85 -11.27 5.28
N TYR A 91 -3.25 -10.20 5.81
CA TYR A 91 -2.13 -10.31 6.75
C TYR A 91 -2.58 -10.83 8.12
N CYS A 92 -3.83 -10.58 8.53
CA CYS A 92 -4.34 -10.99 9.83
C CYS A 92 -4.49 -12.51 9.97
N PHE A 93 -4.92 -13.18 8.89
CA PHE A 93 -5.25 -14.62 8.90
C PHE A 93 -4.41 -15.44 7.90
N GLY A 94 -3.43 -14.82 7.24
CA GLY A 94 -2.49 -15.51 6.35
C GLY A 94 -3.05 -15.95 5.00
N TYR A 95 -4.21 -15.43 4.56
CA TYR A 95 -4.74 -15.79 3.24
C TYR A 95 -3.92 -15.17 2.11
N THR A 96 -3.56 -16.00 1.14
CA THR A 96 -2.83 -15.63 -0.08
C THR A 96 -3.75 -15.61 -1.29
N LYS A 97 -3.30 -14.97 -2.38
CA LYS A 97 -3.99 -15.00 -3.67
C LYS A 97 -4.23 -16.44 -4.14
N LYS A 98 -3.22 -17.31 -4.06
CA LYS A 98 -3.35 -18.73 -4.41
C LYS A 98 -4.45 -19.45 -3.62
N MET A 99 -4.54 -19.21 -2.30
CA MET A 99 -5.60 -19.80 -1.46
C MET A 99 -6.98 -19.33 -1.90
N ILE A 100 -7.14 -18.03 -2.17
CA ILE A 100 -8.40 -17.44 -2.63
C ILE A 100 -8.81 -17.99 -3.99
N THR A 101 -7.85 -18.11 -4.93
CA THR A 101 -8.10 -18.69 -6.24
C THR A 101 -8.48 -20.17 -6.14
N TYR A 102 -7.78 -20.95 -5.32
CA TYR A 102 -8.10 -22.36 -5.10
C TYR A 102 -9.50 -22.56 -4.48
N ASP A 103 -9.82 -21.76 -3.47
CA ASP A 103 -11.13 -21.74 -2.81
C ASP A 103 -12.27 -21.42 -3.79
N PHE A 104 -12.06 -20.42 -4.66
CA PHE A 104 -13.00 -20.07 -5.73
C PHE A 104 -13.24 -21.23 -6.69
N PHE A 105 -12.18 -21.87 -7.18
CA PHE A 105 -12.32 -23.01 -8.11
C PHE A 105 -12.97 -24.24 -7.47
N LYS A 106 -12.81 -24.42 -6.16
CA LYS A 106 -13.39 -25.55 -5.44
C LYS A 106 -14.89 -25.38 -5.17
N ASN A 107 -15.34 -24.16 -4.93
CA ASN A 107 -16.69 -23.89 -4.43
C ASN A 107 -17.56 -23.04 -5.40
N ASP A 108 -17.07 -22.76 -6.61
CA ASP A 108 -17.65 -21.82 -7.61
C ASP A 108 -17.80 -20.36 -7.12
N ARG A 109 -17.35 -20.08 -5.91
CA ARG A 109 -17.33 -18.77 -5.24
C ARG A 109 -16.27 -18.81 -4.14
N SER A 110 -15.73 -17.68 -3.72
CA SER A 110 -14.84 -17.68 -2.54
C SER A 110 -15.66 -17.66 -1.24
N THR A 111 -15.39 -18.59 -0.34
CA THR A 111 -15.91 -18.63 1.02
C THR A 111 -14.98 -17.97 2.03
N ILE A 112 -13.74 -17.64 1.65
CA ILE A 112 -12.73 -17.05 2.54
C ILE A 112 -13.19 -15.72 3.17
N GLN A 113 -13.92 -14.88 2.45
CA GLN A 113 -14.44 -13.64 3.04
C GLN A 113 -15.40 -13.93 4.22
N GLU A 114 -16.25 -14.95 4.08
CA GLU A 114 -17.18 -15.38 5.13
C GLU A 114 -16.42 -15.97 6.32
N GLU A 115 -15.36 -16.74 6.06
CA GLU A 115 -14.48 -17.28 7.11
C GLU A 115 -13.76 -16.17 7.88
N ILE A 116 -13.21 -15.18 7.18
CA ILE A 116 -12.58 -14.00 7.80
C ILE A 116 -13.61 -13.28 8.68
N THR A 117 -14.82 -13.06 8.18
CA THR A 117 -15.89 -12.36 8.93
C THR A 117 -16.23 -13.07 10.24
N LYS A 118 -16.23 -14.42 10.26
CA LYS A 118 -16.46 -15.21 11.48
C LYS A 118 -15.30 -15.17 12.48
N LYS A 119 -14.08 -14.84 12.03
CA LYS A 119 -12.85 -14.82 12.85
C LYS A 119 -12.53 -13.44 13.42
N VAL A 120 -13.05 -12.37 12.79
CA VAL A 120 -12.92 -11.00 13.30
C VAL A 120 -13.81 -10.87 14.54
N LYS A 121 -13.22 -10.41 15.65
CA LYS A 121 -13.92 -10.12 16.91
C LYS A 121 -14.31 -8.66 16.97
#